data_AF-A0A1I3QYX7-F1
#
_entry.id   AF-A0A1I3QYX7-F1
#
_cell.length_a   1.000
_cell.length_b   1.000
_cell.length_c   1.000
_cell.angle_alpha   90.00
_cell.angle_beta   90.00
_cell.angle_gamma   90.00
#
_symmetry.space_group_name_H-M   'P 1'
#
loop_
_entity.id
_entity.type
_entity.pdbx_description
1 polymer ?
#
loop_
_entity_poly.entity_id
_entity_poly.type
_entity_poly.pdbx_seq_one_letter_code
_entity_poly.pdbx_strand_id
1 'polypeptide(L)'
;MALVTVALELVLVVTTMLVTASLVVVGPRRIATALSEFRWRLEVCLLPLAALAAVLFVRWATVDVTVRLEQRVIGYNLTPHLFEIERIVFPENPVAVLQSFQSPELTSFFVFVYIYGYAFLLLFPFVAYFSLDRMEELSTLLLSYTANYGIGLGCYILFMAFGPSNLAPDFFERLLYDAFPQAAFLTYQVNQPTNVFPSLHTSLSVTVFLLAWLTRDEYPVWVPIAGVLAGSVLLSTMYLGIHWFSDVVAGTVLAVVSVYIGRNYTVAGILHGVRDYVDARLSRDGQPDSK
;
A
#
# COMPACT_ATOMS: atom_id res chain seq x y z
N MET A 1 -27.79 -4.73 -4.19
CA MET A 1 -27.78 -6.18 -3.86
C MET A 1 -26.42 -6.79 -4.15
N ALA A 2 -25.91 -6.78 -5.39
CA ALA A 2 -24.61 -7.39 -5.72
C ALA A 2 -23.40 -6.83 -4.94
N LEU A 3 -23.28 -5.50 -4.78
CA LEU A 3 -22.16 -4.87 -4.05
C LEU A 3 -22.07 -5.31 -2.58
N VAL A 4 -23.22 -5.36 -1.90
CA VAL A 4 -23.30 -5.78 -0.49
C VAL A 4 -22.88 -7.24 -0.35
N THR A 5 -23.30 -8.10 -1.27
CA THR A 5 -22.91 -9.52 -1.27
C THR A 5 -21.40 -9.68 -1.43
N VAL A 6 -20.77 -8.99 -2.39
CA VAL A 6 -19.32 -9.10 -2.60
C VAL A 6 -18.54 -8.49 -1.42
N ALA A 7 -19.02 -7.39 -0.83
CA ALA A 7 -18.41 -6.83 0.37
C ALA A 7 -18.50 -7.79 1.57
N LEU A 8 -19.64 -8.44 1.77
CA LEU A 8 -19.81 -9.45 2.82
C LEU A 8 -18.90 -10.66 2.60
N GLU A 9 -18.77 -11.12 1.36
CA GLU A 9 -17.87 -12.20 0.99
C GLU A 9 -16.40 -11.84 1.26
N LEU A 10 -15.98 -10.64 0.86
CA LEU A 10 -14.65 -10.10 1.18
C LEU A 10 -14.39 -10.11 2.69
N VAL A 11 -15.32 -9.55 3.47
CA VAL A 11 -15.19 -9.49 4.93
C VAL A 11 -15.11 -10.90 5.51
N LEU A 12 -15.97 -11.82 5.07
CA LEU A 12 -15.98 -13.19 5.56
C LEU A 12 -14.65 -13.89 5.29
N VAL A 13 -14.20 -13.91 4.02
CA VAL A 13 -12.96 -14.60 3.62
C VAL A 13 -11.75 -14.01 4.33
N VAL A 14 -11.61 -12.68 4.34
CA VAL A 14 -10.47 -12.02 4.99
C VAL A 14 -10.50 -12.25 6.50
N THR A 15 -11.66 -12.20 7.14
CA THR A 15 -11.80 -12.49 8.57
C THR A 15 -11.41 -13.93 8.88
N THR A 16 -11.86 -14.89 8.08
CA THR A 16 -11.45 -16.30 8.23
C THR A 16 -9.93 -16.44 8.10
N MET A 17 -9.31 -15.84 7.08
CA MET A 17 -7.85 -15.85 6.92
C MET A 17 -7.14 -15.23 8.13
N LEU A 18 -7.61 -14.08 8.63
CA LEU A 18 -7.06 -13.41 9.80
C LEU A 18 -7.16 -14.28 11.05
N VAL A 19 -8.33 -14.88 11.33
CA VAL A 19 -8.52 -15.77 12.48
C VAL A 19 -7.59 -16.98 12.38
N THR A 20 -7.53 -17.65 11.23
CA THR A 20 -6.66 -18.80 11.03
C THR A 20 -5.19 -18.42 11.21
N ALA A 21 -4.72 -17.34 10.58
CA ALA A 21 -3.34 -16.89 10.70
C ALA A 21 -3.01 -16.46 12.14
N SER A 22 -3.93 -15.80 12.84
CA SER A 22 -3.73 -15.40 14.23
C SER A 22 -3.56 -16.61 15.15
N LEU A 23 -4.37 -17.66 14.96
CA LEU A 23 -4.26 -18.89 15.74
C LEU A 23 -2.97 -19.66 15.44
N VAL A 24 -2.52 -19.69 14.18
CA VAL A 24 -1.35 -20.45 13.73
C VAL A 24 -0.03 -19.73 14.01
N VAL A 25 0.04 -18.42 13.76
CA VAL A 25 1.29 -17.63 13.81
C VAL A 25 1.49 -16.97 15.17
N VAL A 26 0.44 -16.39 15.76
CA VAL A 26 0.53 -15.63 17.02
C VAL A 26 0.25 -16.54 18.23
N GLY A 27 -0.76 -17.40 18.10
CA GLY A 27 -1.19 -18.31 19.15
C GLY A 27 -2.18 -17.69 20.15
N PRO A 28 -3.10 -18.49 20.72
CA PRO A 28 -4.24 -17.98 21.49
C PRO A 28 -3.84 -17.28 22.80
N ARG A 29 -2.72 -17.68 23.42
CA ARG A 29 -2.24 -17.09 24.67
C ARG A 29 -1.78 -15.64 24.48
N ARG A 30 -0.95 -15.38 23.46
CA ARG A 30 -0.46 -14.02 23.15
C ARG A 30 -1.62 -13.09 22.81
N ILE A 31 -2.61 -13.57 22.04
CA ILE A 31 -3.83 -12.81 21.71
C ILE A 31 -4.61 -12.46 22.98
N ALA A 32 -4.84 -13.43 23.87
CA ALA A 32 -5.58 -13.19 25.11
C ALA A 32 -4.89 -12.15 26.00
N THR A 33 -3.56 -12.22 26.14
CA THR A 33 -2.77 -11.21 26.87
C THR A 33 -2.91 -9.84 26.22
N ALA A 34 -2.76 -9.73 24.90
CA ALA A 34 -2.88 -8.47 24.19
C ALA A 34 -4.26 -7.81 24.37
N LEU A 35 -5.34 -8.61 24.40
CA LEU A 35 -6.69 -8.12 24.67
C LEU A 35 -6.87 -7.66 26.11
N SER A 36 -6.24 -8.32 27.09
CA SER A 36 -6.31 -7.91 28.49
C SER A 36 -5.62 -6.57 28.76
N GLU A 37 -4.58 -6.24 27.98
CA GLU A 37 -3.78 -5.01 28.09
C GLU A 37 -4.17 -3.96 27.04
N PHE A 38 -5.34 -4.12 26.42
CA PHE A 38 -5.74 -3.35 25.24
C PHE A 38 -5.62 -1.82 25.42
N ARG A 39 -6.05 -1.30 26.58
CA ARG A 39 -6.04 0.15 26.85
C ARG A 39 -4.63 0.73 26.82
N TRP A 40 -3.70 0.10 27.53
CA TRP A 40 -2.31 0.55 27.58
C TRP A 40 -1.66 0.50 26.19
N ARG A 41 -1.89 -0.59 25.44
CA ARG A 41 -1.35 -0.76 24.07
C ARG A 41 -1.89 0.31 23.12
N LEU A 42 -3.19 0.63 23.22
CA LEU A 42 -3.82 1.68 22.43
C LEU A 42 -3.27 3.07 22.76
N GLU A 43 -3.08 3.39 24.05
CA GLU A 43 -2.51 4.67 24.49
C GLU A 43 -1.10 4.90 23.91
N VAL A 44 -0.25 3.87 23.93
CA VAL A 44 1.10 3.95 23.35
C VAL A 44 1.07 4.19 21.84
N CYS A 45 0.13 3.57 21.14
CA CYS A 45 0.03 3.67 19.68
C CYS A 45 -0.90 4.79 19.18
N LEU A 46 -1.50 5.58 20.09
CA LEU A 46 -2.54 6.54 19.74
C LEU A 46 -2.06 7.58 18.73
N LEU A 47 -0.86 8.11 18.92
CA LEU A 47 -0.31 9.16 18.06
C LEU A 47 0.05 8.63 16.65
N PRO A 48 0.79 7.52 16.48
CA PRO A 48 0.96 6.87 15.17
C PRO A 48 -0.36 6.48 14.50
N LEU A 49 -1.33 5.98 15.27
CA LEU A 49 -2.65 5.62 14.75
C LEU A 49 -3.40 6.85 14.25
N ALA A 50 -3.39 7.94 14.99
CA ALA A 50 -3.99 9.21 14.59
C ALA A 50 -3.34 9.78 13.33
N ALA A 51 -2.01 9.67 13.20
CA ALA A 51 -1.29 10.11 12.00
C ALA A 51 -1.70 9.31 10.76
N LEU A 52 -1.77 7.97 10.86
CA LEU A 52 -2.27 7.13 9.77
C LEU A 52 -3.73 7.47 9.43
N ALA A 53 -4.60 7.58 10.44
CA ALA A 53 -6.00 7.93 10.25
C ALA A 53 -6.17 9.29 9.55
N ALA A 54 -5.36 10.28 9.93
CA ALA A 54 -5.39 11.60 9.29
C ALA A 54 -4.99 11.52 7.80
N VAL A 55 -3.92 10.80 7.46
CA VAL A 55 -3.51 10.62 6.06
C VAL A 55 -4.56 9.86 5.24
N LEU A 56 -5.16 8.81 5.81
CA LEU A 56 -6.24 8.07 5.17
C LEU A 56 -7.49 8.92 4.98
N PHE A 57 -7.83 9.76 5.96
CA PHE A 57 -8.93 10.72 5.85
C PHE A 57 -8.65 11.76 4.77
N VAL A 58 -7.45 12.33 4.71
CA VAL A 58 -7.05 13.25 3.64
C VAL A 58 -7.13 12.55 2.29
N ARG A 59 -6.60 11.33 2.15
CA ARG A 59 -6.72 10.54 0.92
C ARG A 59 -8.19 10.39 0.51
N TRP A 60 -9.04 9.96 1.44
CA TRP A 60 -10.48 9.78 1.18
C TRP A 60 -11.17 11.09 0.78
N ALA A 61 -10.94 12.17 1.51
CA ALA A 61 -11.53 13.49 1.26
C ALA A 61 -11.01 14.13 -0.03
N THR A 62 -9.79 13.80 -0.44
CA THR A 62 -9.16 14.35 -1.64
C THR A 62 -9.45 13.53 -2.89
N VAL A 63 -9.97 12.29 -2.82
CA VAL A 63 -10.24 11.48 -4.04
C VAL A 63 -10.98 12.28 -5.12
N ASP A 64 -12.06 12.99 -4.77
CA ASP A 64 -12.85 13.77 -5.72
C ASP A 64 -12.22 15.11 -6.13
N VAL A 65 -11.28 15.63 -5.33
CA VAL A 65 -10.59 16.91 -5.53
C VAL A 65 -9.31 16.70 -6.36
N THR A 66 -8.55 15.66 -6.06
CA THR A 66 -7.39 15.20 -6.83
C THR A 66 -7.80 14.90 -8.27
N VAL A 67 -8.92 14.20 -8.49
CA VAL A 67 -9.47 13.98 -9.85
C VAL A 67 -9.77 15.29 -10.60
N ARG A 68 -10.23 16.33 -9.89
CA ARG A 68 -10.52 17.65 -10.49
C ARG A 68 -9.29 18.53 -10.69
N LEU A 69 -8.27 18.39 -9.84
CA LEU A 69 -7.00 19.12 -9.93
C LEU A 69 -6.05 18.47 -10.96
N GLU A 70 -5.99 17.14 -11.01
CA GLU A 70 -5.28 16.33 -12.00
C GLU A 70 -5.62 16.78 -13.43
N GLN A 71 -6.91 17.05 -13.70
CA GLN A 71 -7.41 17.44 -15.03
C GLN A 71 -7.14 18.90 -15.42
N ARG A 72 -6.85 19.80 -14.47
CA ARG A 72 -6.89 21.25 -14.74
C ARG A 72 -5.57 21.99 -14.64
N VAL A 73 -4.58 21.54 -13.86
CA VAL A 73 -3.47 22.47 -13.53
C VAL A 73 -2.05 21.87 -13.55
N ILE A 74 -1.77 20.60 -13.22
CA ILE A 74 -0.37 20.20 -12.87
C ILE A 74 0.13 18.83 -13.39
N GLY A 75 -0.73 17.86 -13.72
CA GLY A 75 -0.31 16.45 -13.89
C GLY A 75 0.62 16.19 -15.08
N TYR A 76 1.92 16.02 -14.82
CA TYR A 76 2.86 15.54 -15.83
C TYR A 76 2.50 14.09 -16.18
N ASN A 77 2.19 13.84 -17.45
CA ASN A 77 1.84 12.50 -17.91
C ASN A 77 3.11 11.63 -17.94
N LEU A 78 3.25 10.76 -16.95
CA LEU A 78 4.40 9.87 -16.80
C LEU A 78 4.25 8.60 -17.66
N THR A 79 3.04 8.31 -18.16
CA THR A 79 2.74 7.08 -18.89
C THR A 79 3.67 6.82 -20.08
N PRO A 80 3.98 7.80 -20.95
CA PRO A 80 4.90 7.58 -22.06
C PRO A 80 6.31 7.20 -21.58
N HIS A 81 6.77 7.80 -20.50
CA HIS A 81 8.09 7.53 -19.93
C HIS A 81 8.16 6.13 -19.32
N LEU A 82 7.12 5.68 -18.62
CA LEU A 82 7.06 4.32 -18.07
C LEU A 82 7.14 3.28 -19.21
N PHE A 83 6.35 3.48 -20.27
CA PHE A 83 6.35 2.61 -21.44
C PHE A 83 7.70 2.60 -22.19
N GLU A 84 8.29 3.77 -22.40
CA GLU A 84 9.58 3.90 -23.09
C GLU A 84 10.72 3.27 -22.29
N ILE A 85 10.76 3.48 -20.96
CA ILE A 85 11.76 2.87 -20.09
C ILE A 85 11.71 1.35 -20.22
N GLU A 86 10.52 0.75 -20.17
CA GLU A 86 10.38 -0.70 -20.30
C GLU A 86 10.82 -1.22 -21.66
N ARG A 87 10.48 -0.51 -22.75
CA ARG A 87 10.91 -0.86 -24.10
C ARG A 87 12.43 -0.78 -24.29
N ILE A 88 13.10 0.12 -23.56
CA ILE A 88 14.57 0.27 -23.62
C ILE A 88 15.27 -0.78 -22.77
N VAL A 89 14.74 -1.07 -21.58
CA VAL A 89 15.37 -1.95 -20.60
C VAL A 89 15.14 -3.43 -20.94
N PHE A 90 13.96 -3.79 -21.45
CA PHE A 90 13.60 -5.18 -21.69
C PHE A 90 13.43 -5.46 -23.19
N PRO A 91 13.89 -6.63 -23.68
CA PRO A 91 13.64 -7.08 -25.05
C PRO A 91 12.14 -7.23 -25.37
N GLU A 92 11.37 -7.69 -24.37
CA GLU A 92 9.92 -7.86 -24.43
C GLU A 92 9.28 -7.16 -23.23
N ASN A 93 8.07 -6.61 -23.40
CA ASN A 93 7.40 -5.91 -22.32
C ASN A 93 7.05 -6.89 -21.17
N PRO A 94 7.44 -6.62 -19.91
CA PRO A 94 7.19 -7.55 -18.81
C PRO A 94 5.73 -7.92 -18.59
N VAL A 95 4.80 -6.97 -18.80
CA VAL A 95 3.36 -7.22 -18.69
C VAL A 95 2.90 -8.17 -19.79
N ALA A 96 3.36 -7.96 -21.03
CA ALA A 96 3.03 -8.84 -22.15
C ALA A 96 3.56 -10.27 -21.93
N VAL A 97 4.79 -10.39 -21.42
CA VAL A 97 5.37 -11.70 -21.06
C VAL A 97 4.51 -12.40 -19.99
N LEU A 98 4.09 -11.69 -18.94
CA LEU A 98 3.23 -12.28 -17.90
C LEU A 98 1.86 -12.71 -18.45
N GLN A 99 1.24 -11.88 -19.29
CA GLN A 99 -0.04 -12.22 -19.92
C GLN A 99 0.06 -13.37 -20.92
N SER A 100 1.24 -13.65 -21.48
CA SER A 100 1.43 -14.82 -22.36
C SER A 100 1.20 -16.17 -21.67
N PHE A 101 1.31 -16.23 -20.33
CA PHE A 101 1.04 -17.42 -19.53
C PHE A 101 -0.41 -17.55 -19.08
N GLN A 102 -1.30 -16.71 -19.60
CA GLN A 102 -2.66 -16.65 -19.08
C GLN A 102 -3.44 -17.95 -19.23
N SER A 103 -4.12 -18.34 -18.15
CA SER A 103 -5.10 -19.42 -18.12
C SER A 103 -6.27 -19.03 -17.20
N PRO A 104 -7.46 -19.62 -17.35
CA PRO A 104 -8.59 -19.35 -16.46
C PRO A 104 -8.25 -19.56 -14.97
N GLU A 105 -7.48 -20.62 -14.66
CA GLU A 105 -7.06 -20.96 -13.31
C GLU A 105 -6.05 -19.96 -12.75
N LEU A 106 -5.05 -19.58 -13.54
CA LEU A 106 -4.03 -18.62 -13.14
C LEU A 106 -4.63 -17.23 -12.94
N THR A 107 -5.54 -16.81 -13.82
CA THR A 107 -6.28 -15.55 -13.68
C THR A 107 -7.13 -15.56 -12.42
N SER A 108 -7.84 -16.65 -12.13
CA SER A 108 -8.65 -16.78 -10.90
C SER A 108 -7.77 -16.67 -9.64
N PHE A 109 -6.60 -17.31 -9.64
CA PHE A 109 -5.63 -17.20 -8.57
C PHE A 109 -5.15 -15.75 -8.36
N PHE A 110 -4.74 -15.06 -9.42
CA PHE A 110 -4.24 -13.69 -9.30
C PHE A 110 -5.34 -12.69 -8.94
N VAL A 111 -6.58 -12.88 -9.39
CA VAL A 111 -7.73 -12.10 -8.92
C VAL A 111 -7.94 -12.32 -7.42
N PHE A 112 -7.89 -13.57 -6.95
CA PHE A 112 -8.02 -13.88 -5.53
C PHE A 112 -6.92 -13.21 -4.70
N VAL A 113 -5.66 -13.31 -5.15
CA VAL A 113 -4.52 -12.66 -4.50
C VAL A 113 -4.69 -11.14 -4.47
N TYR A 114 -5.07 -10.54 -5.59
CA TYR A 114 -5.20 -9.09 -5.73
C TYR A 114 -6.29 -8.51 -4.81
N ILE A 115 -7.40 -9.23 -4.61
CA ILE A 115 -8.51 -8.77 -3.77
C ILE A 115 -8.34 -9.23 -2.32
N TYR A 116 -8.34 -10.54 -2.07
CA TYR A 116 -8.41 -11.11 -0.73
C TYR A 116 -7.01 -11.26 -0.12
N GLY A 117 -6.04 -11.75 -0.90
CA GLY A 117 -4.66 -11.93 -0.46
C GLY A 117 -4.02 -10.61 -0.01
N TYR A 118 -4.20 -9.57 -0.80
CA TYR A 118 -3.73 -8.21 -0.49
C TYR A 118 -4.39 -7.65 0.77
N ALA A 119 -5.73 -7.72 0.88
CA ALA A 119 -6.45 -7.24 2.06
C ALA A 119 -5.98 -7.95 3.34
N PHE A 120 -5.83 -9.27 3.29
CA PHE A 120 -5.27 -10.06 4.39
C PHE A 120 -3.84 -9.63 4.72
N LEU A 121 -2.96 -9.50 3.72
CA LEU A 121 -1.55 -9.13 3.89
C LEU A 121 -1.41 -7.78 4.60
N LEU A 122 -2.27 -6.80 4.28
CA LEU A 122 -2.25 -5.50 4.92
C LEU A 122 -2.72 -5.51 6.37
N LEU A 123 -3.72 -6.35 6.69
CA LEU A 123 -4.40 -6.34 7.98
C LEU A 123 -3.73 -7.24 9.02
N PHE A 124 -3.19 -8.38 8.61
CA PHE A 124 -2.60 -9.33 9.54
C PHE A 124 -1.46 -8.75 10.42
N PRO A 125 -0.54 -7.91 9.90
CA PRO A 125 0.50 -7.29 10.71
C PRO A 125 -0.01 -6.46 11.90
N PHE A 126 -1.19 -5.84 11.79
CA PHE A 126 -1.80 -5.16 12.94
C PHE A 126 -2.07 -6.12 14.08
N VAL A 127 -2.64 -7.30 13.79
CA VAL A 127 -2.93 -8.32 14.80
C VAL A 127 -1.62 -8.90 15.36
N ALA A 128 -0.68 -9.24 14.47
CA ALA A 128 0.59 -9.83 14.87
C ALA A 128 1.40 -8.89 15.78
N TYR A 129 1.57 -7.62 15.39
CA TYR A 129 2.40 -6.67 16.13
C TYR A 129 1.69 -6.08 17.35
N PHE A 130 0.36 -5.95 17.33
CA PHE A 130 -0.40 -5.64 18.54
C PHE A 130 -0.26 -6.74 19.61
N SER A 131 0.01 -7.97 19.19
CA SER A 131 0.19 -9.13 20.08
C SER A 131 1.62 -9.32 20.61
N LEU A 132 2.58 -8.49 20.21
CA LEU A 132 3.95 -8.50 20.75
C LEU A 132 4.04 -7.71 22.05
N ASP A 133 4.96 -8.04 22.95
CA ASP A 133 5.09 -7.34 24.23
C ASP A 133 5.51 -5.86 24.08
N ARG A 134 6.22 -5.54 23.00
CA ARG A 134 6.69 -4.19 22.69
C ARG A 134 5.90 -3.58 21.52
N MET A 135 5.46 -2.33 21.69
CA MET A 135 4.67 -1.59 20.69
C MET A 135 5.51 -0.89 19.63
N GLU A 136 6.83 -1.06 19.64
CA GLU A 136 7.75 -0.47 18.66
C GLU A 136 7.43 -0.97 17.24
N GLU A 137 7.17 -2.26 17.07
CA GLU A 137 6.88 -2.85 15.75
C GLU A 137 5.52 -2.40 15.20
N LEU A 138 4.51 -2.27 16.07
CA LEU A 138 3.22 -1.72 15.67
C LEU A 138 3.33 -0.23 15.31
N SER A 139 4.10 0.54 16.09
CA SER A 139 4.36 1.95 15.80
C SER A 139 5.13 2.11 14.47
N THR A 140 6.11 1.24 14.22
CA THR A 140 6.87 1.17 12.97
C THR A 140 5.95 0.86 11.79
N LEU A 141 5.05 -0.12 11.92
CA LEU A 141 4.05 -0.44 10.90
C LEU A 141 3.16 0.77 10.59
N LEU A 142 2.59 1.38 11.62
CA LEU A 142 1.70 2.54 11.50
C LEU A 142 2.40 3.68 10.77
N LEU A 143 3.61 4.04 11.20
CA LEU A 143 4.37 5.12 10.59
C LEU A 143 4.83 4.80 9.16
N SER A 144 5.21 3.55 8.89
CA SER A 144 5.53 3.09 7.53
C SER A 144 4.32 3.21 6.61
N TYR A 145 3.12 2.84 7.08
CA TYR A 145 1.88 3.00 6.32
C TYR A 145 1.54 4.48 6.13
N THR A 146 1.69 5.31 7.16
CA THR A 146 1.51 6.77 7.05
C THR A 146 2.42 7.36 5.97
N ALA A 147 3.71 6.98 5.96
CA ALA A 147 4.67 7.43 4.96
C ALA A 147 4.30 6.95 3.55
N ASN A 148 3.94 5.66 3.40
CA ASN A 148 3.46 5.09 2.14
C ASN A 148 2.29 5.90 1.56
N TYR A 149 1.22 6.06 2.33
CA TYR A 149 0.03 6.78 1.86
C TYR A 149 0.29 8.27 1.65
N GLY A 150 1.10 8.91 2.50
CA GLY A 150 1.41 10.34 2.40
C GLY A 150 2.26 10.66 1.17
N ILE A 151 3.37 9.95 0.98
CA ILE A 151 4.26 10.11 -0.18
C ILE A 151 3.54 9.66 -1.46
N GLY A 152 2.82 8.54 -1.41
CA GLY A 152 2.03 8.04 -2.53
C GLY A 152 0.96 9.02 -2.98
N LEU A 153 0.20 9.62 -2.05
CA LEU A 153 -0.77 10.67 -2.36
C LEU A 153 -0.09 11.89 -2.98
N GLY A 154 1.06 12.31 -2.45
CA GLY A 154 1.86 13.38 -3.07
C GLY A 154 2.26 13.06 -4.51
N CYS A 155 2.69 11.83 -4.79
CA CYS A 155 3.01 11.39 -6.14
C CYS A 155 1.79 11.40 -7.07
N TYR A 156 0.64 10.93 -6.60
CA TYR A 156 -0.60 10.91 -7.39
C TYR A 156 -1.14 12.31 -7.70
N ILE A 157 -0.87 13.30 -6.85
CA ILE A 157 -1.19 14.71 -7.13
C ILE A 157 -0.26 15.28 -8.23
N LEU A 158 1.01 14.86 -8.26
CA LEU A 158 2.04 15.41 -9.14
C LEU A 158 2.10 14.72 -10.51
N PHE A 159 1.87 13.41 -10.55
CA PHE A 159 2.06 12.57 -11.73
C PHE A 159 0.77 11.89 -12.12
N MET A 160 0.46 11.95 -13.40
CA MET A 160 -0.63 11.20 -14.01
C MET A 160 -0.05 10.00 -14.75
N ALA A 161 -0.51 8.79 -14.45
CA ALA A 161 -0.07 7.59 -15.12
C ALA A 161 -1.22 6.60 -15.35
N PHE A 162 -1.35 6.10 -16.58
CA PHE A 162 -2.35 5.08 -16.90
C PHE A 162 -1.73 3.68 -16.87
N GLY A 163 -2.46 2.71 -16.31
CA GLY A 163 -2.06 1.31 -16.36
C GLY A 163 -2.08 0.72 -17.78
N PRO A 164 -1.39 -0.41 -18.04
CA PRO A 164 -1.27 -1.03 -19.36
C PRO A 164 -2.60 -1.20 -20.10
N SER A 165 -3.58 -1.80 -19.43
CA SER A 165 -4.91 -2.09 -19.99
C SER A 165 -5.83 -0.86 -20.17
N ASN A 166 -5.46 0.28 -19.58
CA ASN A 166 -6.12 1.57 -19.80
C ASN A 166 -5.48 2.35 -20.94
N LEU A 167 -4.16 2.24 -21.12
CA LEU A 167 -3.43 2.92 -22.18
C LEU A 167 -3.64 2.26 -23.54
N ALA A 168 -3.54 0.94 -23.60
CA ALA A 168 -3.52 0.17 -24.85
C ALA A 168 -4.40 -1.09 -24.72
N PRO A 169 -5.74 -0.93 -24.66
CA PRO A 169 -6.68 -2.03 -24.47
C PRO A 169 -6.65 -3.06 -25.61
N ASP A 170 -6.17 -2.70 -26.80
CA ASP A 170 -5.98 -3.62 -27.93
C ASP A 170 -4.77 -4.55 -27.75
N PHE A 171 -3.88 -4.24 -26.80
CA PHE A 171 -2.62 -4.95 -26.55
C PHE A 171 -2.53 -5.59 -25.16
N PHE A 172 -3.29 -5.11 -24.18
CA PHE A 172 -3.29 -5.61 -22.82
C PHE A 172 -4.71 -5.92 -22.34
N GLU A 173 -4.93 -7.17 -21.92
CA GLU A 173 -6.24 -7.63 -21.49
C GLU A 173 -6.61 -7.07 -20.11
N ARG A 174 -7.91 -6.80 -19.92
CA ARG A 174 -8.51 -6.33 -18.67
C ARG A 174 -8.94 -7.51 -17.80
N LEU A 175 -8.02 -8.44 -17.57
CA LEU A 175 -8.31 -9.75 -16.96
C LEU A 175 -9.06 -9.70 -15.63
N LEU A 176 -8.81 -8.68 -14.80
CA LEU A 176 -9.58 -8.47 -13.56
C LEU A 176 -11.07 -8.21 -13.84
N TYR A 177 -11.36 -7.38 -14.83
CA TYR A 177 -12.72 -6.98 -15.19
C TYR A 177 -13.46 -8.09 -15.93
N ASP A 178 -12.73 -8.89 -16.72
CA ASP A 178 -13.29 -10.02 -17.45
C ASP A 178 -13.62 -11.19 -16.52
N ALA A 179 -12.74 -11.49 -15.56
CA ALA A 179 -12.94 -12.57 -14.60
C ALA A 179 -13.85 -12.20 -13.42
N PHE A 180 -13.87 -10.92 -13.01
CA PHE A 180 -14.68 -10.46 -11.87
C PHE A 180 -15.33 -9.09 -12.14
N PRO A 181 -16.37 -9.05 -13.00
CA PRO A 181 -17.04 -7.79 -13.36
C PRO A 181 -17.59 -7.03 -12.15
N GLN A 182 -17.94 -7.72 -11.06
CA GLN A 182 -18.40 -7.10 -9.83
C GLN A 182 -17.27 -6.41 -9.05
N ALA A 183 -16.02 -6.87 -9.18
CA ALA A 183 -14.84 -6.18 -8.60
C ALA A 183 -14.61 -4.85 -9.31
N ALA A 184 -15.08 -4.68 -10.54
CA ALA A 184 -15.06 -3.40 -11.23
C ALA A 184 -15.76 -2.30 -10.42
N PHE A 185 -16.92 -2.61 -9.84
CA PHE A 185 -17.67 -1.65 -9.03
C PHE A 185 -16.99 -1.33 -7.70
N LEU A 186 -16.34 -2.32 -7.07
CA LEU A 186 -15.58 -2.12 -5.82
C LEU A 186 -14.28 -1.36 -6.06
N THR A 187 -13.56 -1.66 -7.14
CA THR A 187 -12.28 -1.04 -7.45
C THR A 187 -12.45 0.35 -8.05
N TYR A 188 -13.45 0.58 -8.90
CA TYR A 188 -13.68 1.90 -9.51
C TYR A 188 -14.09 2.98 -8.49
N GLN A 189 -14.72 2.59 -7.39
CA GLN A 189 -15.06 3.52 -6.30
C GLN A 189 -13.86 3.96 -5.45
N VAL A 190 -12.73 3.25 -5.53
CA VAL A 190 -11.61 3.41 -4.59
C VAL A 190 -10.26 3.64 -5.29
N ASN A 191 -10.13 3.19 -6.54
CA ASN A 191 -8.95 3.32 -7.38
C ASN A 191 -9.29 4.08 -8.66
N GLN A 192 -8.55 5.17 -8.90
CA GLN A 192 -8.63 5.93 -10.13
C GLN A 192 -7.75 5.29 -11.21
N PRO A 193 -8.20 5.21 -12.47
CA PRO A 193 -7.41 4.68 -13.59
C PRO A 193 -6.05 5.37 -13.81
N THR A 194 -5.89 6.59 -13.28
CA THR A 194 -4.73 7.51 -13.44
C THR A 194 -3.70 7.43 -12.31
N ASN A 195 -3.97 6.68 -11.23
CA ASN A 195 -3.16 6.65 -10.02
C ASN A 195 -2.31 5.38 -9.92
N VAL A 196 -1.56 5.06 -10.97
CA VAL A 196 -0.74 3.83 -11.01
C VAL A 196 0.70 4.04 -10.53
N PHE A 197 1.23 5.27 -10.55
CA PHE A 197 2.63 5.55 -10.21
C PHE A 197 2.81 6.36 -8.90
N PRO A 198 3.57 5.85 -7.92
CA PRO A 198 4.12 4.49 -7.80
C PRO A 198 3.01 3.48 -7.42
N SER A 199 3.29 2.19 -7.60
CA SER A 199 2.34 1.14 -7.20
C SER A 199 2.24 1.05 -5.67
N LEU A 200 1.14 1.54 -5.07
CA LEU A 200 0.90 1.41 -3.63
C LEU A 200 0.63 -0.03 -3.20
N HIS A 201 0.02 -0.86 -4.07
CA HIS A 201 -0.15 -2.30 -3.81
C HIS A 201 1.21 -2.97 -3.60
N THR A 202 2.17 -2.65 -4.47
CA THR A 202 3.55 -3.11 -4.34
C THR A 202 4.18 -2.56 -3.07
N SER A 203 4.09 -1.24 -2.87
CA SER A 203 4.80 -0.57 -1.79
C SER A 203 4.37 -1.06 -0.41
N LEU A 204 3.06 -1.21 -0.18
CA LEU A 204 2.54 -1.72 1.08
C LEU A 204 2.83 -3.22 1.26
N SER A 205 2.73 -4.03 0.20
CA SER A 205 3.04 -5.47 0.28
C SER A 205 4.52 -5.72 0.60
N VAL A 206 5.43 -4.99 -0.05
CA VAL A 206 6.87 -5.05 0.26
C VAL A 206 7.14 -4.51 1.67
N THR A 207 6.47 -3.44 2.10
CA THR A 207 6.56 -2.93 3.48
C THR A 207 6.24 -4.05 4.48
N VAL A 208 5.14 -4.78 4.27
CA VAL A 208 4.76 -5.91 5.14
C VAL A 208 5.82 -7.01 5.14
N PHE A 209 6.35 -7.38 3.97
CA PHE A 209 7.40 -8.39 3.89
C PHE A 209 8.69 -7.96 4.62
N LEU A 210 9.12 -6.72 4.46
CA LEU A 210 10.29 -6.18 5.15
C LEU A 210 10.10 -6.19 6.67
N LEU A 211 8.93 -5.77 7.16
CA LEU A 211 8.63 -5.82 8.60
C LEU A 211 8.52 -7.26 9.10
N ALA A 212 7.95 -8.18 8.32
CA ALA A 212 7.95 -9.61 8.63
C ALA A 212 9.38 -10.14 8.78
N TRP A 213 10.27 -9.78 7.85
CA TRP A 213 11.68 -10.13 7.93
C TRP A 213 12.35 -9.54 9.18
N LEU A 214 12.10 -8.28 9.51
CA LEU A 214 12.66 -7.64 10.71
C LEU A 214 12.16 -8.30 12.02
N THR A 215 10.93 -8.80 12.02
CA THR A 215 10.29 -9.47 13.16
C THR A 215 10.39 -11.00 13.12
N ARG A 216 11.29 -11.54 12.30
CA ARG A 216 11.44 -13.00 12.05
C ARG A 216 11.76 -13.82 13.30
N ASP A 217 12.41 -13.23 14.30
CA ASP A 217 12.74 -13.93 15.55
C ASP A 217 11.48 -14.15 16.42
N GLU A 218 10.47 -13.28 16.28
CA GLU A 218 9.19 -13.40 16.97
C GLU A 218 8.18 -14.26 16.18
N TYR A 219 8.13 -14.07 14.85
CA TYR A 219 7.18 -14.74 13.95
C TYR A 219 7.88 -15.38 12.74
N PRO A 220 8.71 -16.43 12.92
CA PRO A 220 9.50 -17.00 11.83
C PRO A 220 8.64 -17.60 10.70
N VAL A 221 7.47 -18.15 11.04
CA VAL A 221 6.52 -18.70 10.07
C VAL A 221 5.87 -17.61 9.22
N TRP A 222 5.79 -16.38 9.72
CA TRP A 222 5.18 -15.26 8.98
C TRP A 222 6.02 -14.82 7.80
N VAL A 223 7.36 -14.91 7.90
CA VAL A 223 8.29 -14.48 6.85
C VAL A 223 8.01 -15.12 5.49
N PRO A 224 7.99 -16.47 5.34
CA PRO A 224 7.70 -17.09 4.06
C PRO A 224 6.27 -16.82 3.58
N ILE A 225 5.28 -16.73 4.48
CA ILE A 225 3.89 -16.42 4.10
C ILE A 225 3.81 -15.01 3.52
N ALA A 226 4.38 -14.02 4.21
CA ALA A 226 4.42 -12.63 3.77
C ALA A 226 5.20 -12.49 2.45
N GLY A 227 6.33 -13.20 2.30
CA GLY A 227 7.14 -13.16 1.09
C GLY A 227 6.41 -13.71 -0.14
N VAL A 228 5.77 -14.87 -0.01
CA VAL A 228 4.98 -15.47 -1.10
C VAL A 228 3.78 -14.61 -1.45
N LEU A 229 3.04 -14.11 -0.45
CA LEU A 229 1.89 -13.24 -0.70
C LEU A 229 2.30 -11.91 -1.32
N ALA A 230 3.34 -11.25 -0.81
CA ALA A 230 3.84 -10.00 -1.37
C ALA A 230 4.29 -10.20 -2.83
N GLY A 231 5.12 -11.21 -3.10
CA GLY A 231 5.53 -11.54 -4.46
C GLY A 231 4.34 -11.83 -5.38
N SER A 232 3.33 -12.54 -4.88
CA SER A 232 2.10 -12.83 -5.64
C SER A 232 1.30 -11.57 -5.92
N VAL A 233 1.23 -10.61 -4.98
CA VAL A 233 0.57 -9.32 -5.21
C VAL A 233 1.30 -8.52 -6.29
N LEU A 234 2.62 -8.43 -6.23
CA LEU A 234 3.45 -7.73 -7.23
C LEU A 234 3.27 -8.32 -8.64
N LEU A 235 3.18 -9.65 -8.74
CA LEU A 235 2.91 -10.31 -10.02
C LEU A 235 1.47 -10.11 -10.46
N SER A 236 0.50 -10.17 -9.54
CA SER A 236 -0.93 -10.01 -9.86
C SER A 236 -1.23 -8.63 -10.45
N THR A 237 -0.59 -7.57 -9.96
CA THR A 237 -0.83 -6.20 -10.43
C THR A 237 -0.39 -6.02 -11.89
N MET A 238 0.74 -6.63 -12.28
CA MET A 238 1.21 -6.63 -13.66
C MET A 238 0.41 -7.60 -14.53
N TYR A 239 0.21 -8.84 -14.08
CA TYR A 239 -0.52 -9.88 -14.82
C TYR A 239 -1.94 -9.42 -15.19
N LEU A 240 -2.65 -8.78 -14.24
CA LEU A 240 -4.01 -8.26 -14.46
C LEU A 240 -4.04 -6.96 -15.30
N GLY A 241 -2.89 -6.48 -15.79
CA GLY A 241 -2.78 -5.31 -16.66
C GLY A 241 -3.02 -3.98 -15.94
N ILE A 242 -2.84 -3.93 -14.62
CA ILE A 242 -3.12 -2.74 -13.78
C ILE A 242 -1.87 -1.85 -13.69
N HIS A 243 -0.70 -2.46 -13.54
CA HIS A 243 0.56 -1.79 -13.23
C HIS A 243 1.67 -2.15 -14.22
N TRP A 244 2.53 -1.17 -14.49
CA TRP A 244 3.76 -1.32 -15.27
C TRP A 244 4.88 -1.89 -14.39
N PHE A 245 5.85 -2.61 -14.94
CA PHE A 245 7.02 -3.07 -14.15
C PHE A 245 7.76 -1.89 -13.50
N SER A 246 7.88 -0.77 -14.20
CA SER A 246 8.56 0.42 -13.68
C SER A 246 7.87 1.02 -12.45
N ASP A 247 6.53 0.97 -12.38
CA ASP A 247 5.78 1.48 -11.23
C ASP A 247 5.84 0.52 -10.02
N VAL A 248 6.01 -0.79 -10.26
CA VAL A 248 6.29 -1.83 -9.25
C VAL A 248 7.68 -1.60 -8.65
N VAL A 249 8.69 -1.31 -9.48
CA VAL A 249 10.03 -0.95 -8.98
C VAL A 249 9.97 0.31 -8.12
N ALA A 250 9.29 1.36 -8.59
CA ALA A 250 9.12 2.59 -7.81
C ALA A 250 8.36 2.34 -6.50
N GLY A 251 7.33 1.48 -6.51
CA GLY A 251 6.64 1.03 -5.31
C GLY A 251 7.56 0.29 -4.33
N THR A 252 8.46 -0.55 -4.83
CA THR A 252 9.45 -1.25 -3.99
C THR A 252 10.41 -0.27 -3.33
N VAL A 253 10.87 0.75 -4.05
CA VAL A 253 11.70 1.83 -3.49
C VAL A 253 10.92 2.61 -2.42
N LEU A 254 9.66 2.96 -2.69
CA LEU A 254 8.80 3.64 -1.72
C LEU A 254 8.61 2.81 -0.45
N ALA A 255 8.51 1.48 -0.55
CA ALA A 255 8.42 0.59 0.61
C ALA A 255 9.67 0.68 1.49
N VAL A 256 10.86 0.60 0.89
CA VAL A 256 12.15 0.69 1.60
C VAL A 256 12.27 2.03 2.31
N VAL A 257 11.94 3.13 1.62
CA VAL A 257 11.94 4.49 2.21
C VAL A 257 10.94 4.58 3.36
N SER A 258 9.73 4.03 3.19
CA SER A 258 8.69 4.09 4.21
C SER A 258 9.04 3.27 5.45
N VAL A 259 9.63 2.08 5.29
CA VAL A 259 10.15 1.26 6.40
C VAL A 259 11.32 1.98 7.08
N TYR A 260 12.20 2.61 6.32
CA TYR A 260 13.28 3.43 6.88
C TYR A 260 12.70 4.56 7.74
N ILE A 261 11.68 5.27 7.26
CA ILE A 261 11.01 6.31 8.05
C ILE A 261 10.39 5.71 9.32
N GLY A 262 9.66 4.59 9.18
CA GLY A 262 9.02 3.92 10.30
C GLY A 262 9.97 3.46 11.40
N ARG A 263 11.19 3.03 11.04
CA ARG A 263 12.20 2.53 11.98
C ARG A 263 13.04 3.61 12.64
N ASN A 264 13.26 4.75 11.96
CA ASN A 264 14.23 5.75 12.40
C ASN A 264 13.58 7.01 12.98
N TYR A 265 12.27 7.18 12.82
CA TYR A 265 11.56 8.38 13.29
C TYR A 265 10.35 8.01 14.14
N THR A 266 9.90 8.99 14.92
CA THR A 266 8.62 8.93 15.63
C THR A 266 7.74 10.09 15.17
N VAL A 267 6.42 9.95 15.28
CA VAL A 267 5.50 11.05 14.92
C VAL A 267 5.81 12.32 15.73
N ALA A 268 6.05 12.18 17.04
CA ALA A 268 6.44 13.31 17.88
C ALA A 268 7.76 13.95 17.42
N GLY A 269 8.78 13.15 17.10
CA GLY A 269 10.06 13.64 16.60
C GLY A 269 9.94 14.39 15.28
N ILE A 270 9.10 13.89 14.35
CA ILE A 270 8.82 14.59 13.08
C ILE A 270 8.14 15.93 13.34
N LEU A 271 7.10 15.95 14.19
CA LEU A 271 6.37 17.19 14.50
C LEU A 271 7.26 18.24 15.16
N HIS A 272 8.13 17.83 16.09
CA HIS A 272 9.11 18.72 16.71
C HIS A 272 10.10 19.28 15.68
N GLY A 273 10.65 18.44 14.81
CA GLY A 273 11.57 18.89 13.75
C GLY A 273 10.93 19.87 12.78
N VAL A 274 9.67 19.67 12.39
CA VAL A 274 8.94 20.63 11.54
C VAL A 274 8.74 21.96 12.25
N ARG A 275 8.33 21.92 13.53
CA ARG A 275 8.13 23.14 14.33
C ARG A 275 9.42 23.94 14.45
N ASP A 276 10.53 23.28 14.81
CA ASP A 276 11.83 23.94 14.98
C ASP A 276 12.32 24.56 13.67
N TYR A 277 12.09 23.89 12.52
CA TYR A 277 12.42 24.42 11.20
C TYR A 277 11.60 25.67 10.86
N VAL A 278 10.29 25.65 11.13
CA VAL A 278 9.40 26.80 10.87
C VAL A 278 9.78 27.97 11.77
N ASP A 279 10.01 27.74 13.06
CA ASP A 279 10.41 28.76 14.02
C ASP A 279 11.75 29.40 13.62
N ALA A 280 12.72 28.60 13.15
CA ALA A 280 14.00 29.09 12.63
C ALA A 280 13.86 29.92 11.34
N ARG A 281 12.93 29.54 10.44
CA ARG A 281 12.67 30.29 9.20
C ARG A 281 12.01 31.63 9.47
N LEU A 282 10.99 31.64 10.33
CA LEU A 282 10.29 32.88 10.74
C LEU A 282 11.24 33.85 11.44
N SER A 283 12.17 33.33 12.26
CA SER A 283 13.18 34.15 12.93
C SER A 283 14.19 34.78 11.96
N ARG A 284 14.50 34.11 10.83
CA ARG A 284 15.39 34.63 9.78
C ARG A 284 14.73 35.70 8.91
N ASP A 285 13.46 35.52 8.54
CA ASP A 285 12.73 36.47 7.70
C ASP A 285 12.26 37.72 8.51
N GLY A 286 12.32 37.67 9.85
CA GLY A 286 11.98 38.78 10.76
C GLY A 286 13.14 39.70 11.15
N GLN A 287 14.35 39.47 10.65
CA GLN A 287 15.52 40.32 10.93
C GLN A 287 15.66 41.35 9.78
N PRO A 288 15.29 42.63 9.97
CA PRO A 288 15.48 43.63 8.92
C PRO A 288 16.97 43.79 8.64
N ASP A 289 17.37 43.78 7.37
CA ASP A 289 18.72 44.07 6.92
C ASP A 289 19.19 45.40 7.54
N SER A 290 19.97 45.33 8.60
CA SER A 290 20.64 46.49 9.18
C SER A 290 21.79 46.88 8.24
N LYS A 291 21.49 47.76 7.28
CA LYS A 291 22.48 48.58 6.58
C LYS A 291 22.74 49.87 7.34
#